data_AF-A0A9Y3W0A7-F1
#
_entry.id   AF-A0A9Y3W0A7-F1
#
_cell.length_a   1.000
_cell.length_b   1.000
_cell.length_c   1.000
_cell.angle_alpha   90.00
_cell.angle_beta   90.00
_cell.angle_gamma   90.00
#
_symmetry.space_group_name_H-M   'P 1'
#
loop_
_entity.id
_entity.type
_entity.pdbx_description
1 polymer ?
#
loop_
_entity_poly.entity_id
_entity_poly.type
_entity_poly.pdbx_seq_one_letter_code
_entity_poly.pdbx_strand_id
1 'polypeptide(L)'
;MSLSALVLLLLLVCVQANFYGIVVNYYPSGNNSTGASTGILYYKLGYSLCLYSVPYYINGQPLVLQKVDEPISGEWCQTEGVISQYFSSNSMFSIPASGIDWIFGIKNGIVSFKIQALVELRIRSDIGKANTSPQTTIIPAIRVPSNCPRNLSLLMFDPDGDIVKCRNGDASLSECSPCTPPSVLSLSPSSCTLSFSPTNSSDEGPYAVQLMIEDFPRQNITLTQTNGPQTIITTNDAISKMPVQFVVRVDPAVPSCTEGLFLPMFLPPTPAHRTQLYTYVNQTLAISIKAQTLNSTISELLFSAPHTVTESQTGPGQFTLTWTPSNSVAGQSHPICFVVQAVLGAAKYHSELRCVIATVALPTTSPNTPACEYEGLD
;
A
#
# COMPACT_ATOMS: atom_id res chain seq x y z
N MET A 1 38.12 25.20 -28.43
CA MET A 1 37.29 24.31 -27.58
C MET A 1 35.94 24.97 -27.45
N SER A 2 34.91 24.39 -28.07
CA SER A 2 33.63 25.05 -28.30
C SER A 2 32.79 25.16 -27.02
N LEU A 3 32.31 26.37 -26.71
CA LEU A 3 31.33 26.69 -25.66
C LEU A 3 30.08 25.77 -25.70
N SER A 4 29.79 25.16 -26.85
CA SER A 4 28.66 24.24 -27.07
C SER A 4 28.75 22.95 -26.23
N ALA A 5 29.96 22.46 -25.94
CA ALA A 5 30.13 21.27 -25.10
C ALA A 5 29.91 21.57 -23.60
N LEU A 6 30.13 22.81 -23.17
CA LEU A 6 29.90 23.23 -21.78
C LEU A 6 28.39 23.44 -21.52
N VAL A 7 27.64 23.95 -22.52
CA VAL A 7 26.17 24.12 -22.41
C VAL A 7 25.44 22.78 -22.44
N LEU A 8 25.94 21.77 -23.17
CA LEU A 8 25.35 20.43 -23.18
C LEU A 8 25.62 19.65 -21.87
N LEU A 9 26.70 19.96 -21.16
CA LEU A 9 27.00 19.37 -19.84
C LEU A 9 26.18 20.01 -18.70
N LEU A 10 25.61 21.21 -18.92
CA LEU A 10 24.78 21.94 -17.94
C LEU A 10 23.28 21.61 -18.02
N LEU A 11 22.87 20.72 -18.92
CA LEU A 11 21.47 20.27 -19.08
C LEU A 11 21.19 18.86 -18.54
N LEU A 12 22.13 18.27 -17.80
CA LEU A 12 21.83 17.21 -16.82
C LEU A 12 21.18 17.85 -15.59
N VAL A 13 20.03 18.50 -15.77
CA VAL A 13 19.10 18.72 -14.67
C VAL A 13 18.61 17.33 -14.31
N CYS A 14 19.20 16.75 -13.26
CA CYS A 14 18.63 15.59 -12.61
C CYS A 14 17.23 16.02 -12.17
N VAL A 15 16.20 15.67 -12.94
CA VAL A 15 14.82 15.96 -12.56
C VAL A 15 14.54 15.05 -11.36
N GLN A 16 14.84 15.56 -10.17
CA GLN A 16 14.56 14.84 -8.94
C GLN A 16 13.05 14.85 -8.77
N ALA A 17 12.43 13.69 -8.96
CA ALA A 17 11.00 13.54 -8.71
C ALA A 17 10.72 13.87 -7.24
N ASN A 18 9.62 14.55 -6.96
CA ASN A 18 9.20 14.79 -5.58
C ASN A 18 8.49 13.55 -5.03
N PHE A 19 8.65 13.28 -3.74
CA PHE A 19 8.07 12.14 -3.05
C PHE A 19 6.58 12.37 -2.71
N TYR A 20 5.76 11.36 -2.95
CA TYR A 20 4.34 11.34 -2.59
C TYR A 20 4.01 10.31 -1.52
N GLY A 21 4.80 9.26 -1.35
CA GLY A 21 4.47 8.24 -0.36
C GLY A 21 5.25 6.94 -0.50
N ILE A 22 5.13 6.12 0.54
CA ILE A 22 5.68 4.78 0.59
C ILE A 22 4.76 3.87 1.41
N VAL A 23 4.58 2.64 0.96
CA VAL A 23 4.04 1.54 1.77
C VAL A 23 5.01 0.37 1.69
N VAL A 24 5.29 -0.24 2.83
CA VAL A 24 6.13 -1.43 2.93
C VAL A 24 5.30 -2.58 3.50
N ASN A 25 5.35 -3.73 2.84
CA ASN A 25 4.77 -4.97 3.34
C ASN A 25 5.82 -6.08 3.36
N TYR A 26 5.70 -7.01 4.29
CA TYR A 26 6.64 -8.13 4.43
C TYR A 26 5.92 -9.49 4.51
N TYR A 27 6.45 -10.49 3.79
CA TYR A 27 6.03 -11.88 3.87
C TYR A 27 7.22 -12.81 4.15
N PRO A 28 7.14 -13.71 5.13
CA PRO A 28 8.14 -14.75 5.32
C PRO A 28 8.03 -15.82 4.21
N SER A 29 9.16 -16.27 3.66
CA SER A 29 9.24 -17.26 2.58
C SER A 29 9.81 -18.62 3.04
N GLY A 30 9.94 -18.82 4.36
CA GLY A 30 10.40 -20.07 4.99
C GLY A 30 11.75 -19.94 5.68
N ASN A 31 12.01 -20.86 6.62
CA ASN A 31 13.24 -20.93 7.40
C ASN A 31 14.07 -22.15 6.96
N ASN A 32 15.38 -21.96 6.85
CA ASN A 32 16.29 -23.08 6.68
C ASN A 32 16.66 -23.67 8.05
N SER A 33 17.06 -24.95 8.07
CA SER A 33 17.49 -25.67 9.28
C SER A 33 18.68 -25.02 10.01
N THR A 34 19.36 -24.06 9.38
CA THR A 34 20.48 -23.28 9.93
C THR A 34 20.05 -22.02 10.69
N GLY A 35 18.74 -21.71 10.74
CA GLY A 35 18.22 -20.48 11.34
C GLY A 35 18.25 -19.25 10.45
N ALA A 36 18.81 -19.37 9.25
CA ALA A 36 18.67 -18.37 8.22
C ALA A 36 17.21 -18.32 7.73
N SER A 37 16.72 -17.11 7.50
CA SER A 37 15.34 -16.88 7.06
C SER A 37 15.34 -16.11 5.75
N THR A 38 14.34 -16.36 4.91
CA THR A 38 14.10 -15.55 3.72
C THR A 38 12.73 -14.91 3.81
N GLY A 39 12.59 -13.74 3.24
CA GLY A 39 11.29 -13.10 3.10
C GLY A 39 11.24 -12.14 1.94
N ILE A 40 10.04 -11.73 1.59
CA ILE A 40 9.77 -10.87 0.46
C ILE A 40 9.25 -9.55 0.99
N LEU A 41 9.87 -8.47 0.55
CA LEU A 41 9.45 -7.10 0.82
C LEU A 41 8.81 -6.52 -0.43
N TYR A 42 7.62 -5.97 -0.25
CA TYR A 42 6.90 -5.24 -1.28
C TYR A 42 6.92 -3.76 -0.93
N TYR A 43 7.44 -2.93 -1.84
CA TYR A 43 7.49 -1.49 -1.71
C TYR A 43 6.54 -0.87 -2.72
N LYS A 44 5.54 -0.13 -2.25
CA LYS A 44 4.82 0.84 -3.09
C LYS A 44 5.46 2.19 -2.91
N LEU A 45 5.90 2.83 -3.98
CA LEU A 45 6.56 4.14 -3.93
C LEU A 45 5.81 5.12 -4.81
N GLY A 46 5.53 6.31 -4.28
CA GLY A 46 4.87 7.41 -4.98
C GLY A 46 5.83 8.54 -5.29
N TYR A 47 5.82 9.02 -6.54
CA TYR A 47 6.66 10.11 -7.03
C TYR A 47 5.88 11.08 -7.92
N SER A 48 6.41 12.28 -8.19
CA SER A 48 5.77 13.25 -9.09
C SER A 48 5.86 12.91 -10.58
N LEU A 49 6.65 11.91 -10.95
CA LEU A 49 6.79 11.37 -12.29
C LEU A 49 7.35 9.94 -12.18
N CYS A 50 7.04 9.08 -13.15
CA CYS A 50 7.61 7.73 -13.15
C CYS A 50 9.10 7.80 -13.47
N LEU A 51 9.93 7.54 -12.45
CA LEU A 51 11.35 7.27 -12.64
C LEU A 51 11.51 5.84 -13.12
N TYR A 52 11.43 5.62 -14.43
CA TYR A 52 11.96 4.40 -15.00
C TYR A 52 13.48 4.46 -14.93
N SER A 53 14.13 3.30 -14.78
CA SER A 53 15.58 3.11 -14.98
C SER A 53 16.57 3.72 -13.97
N VAL A 54 16.14 4.26 -12.82
CA VAL A 54 17.06 4.56 -11.70
C VAL A 54 16.86 3.53 -10.58
N PRO A 55 17.85 2.68 -10.26
CA PRO A 55 17.73 1.76 -9.13
C PRO A 55 17.58 2.56 -7.84
N TYR A 56 16.45 2.38 -7.17
CA TYR A 56 16.26 2.87 -5.82
C TYR A 56 17.00 1.91 -4.88
N TYR A 57 17.93 2.43 -4.07
CA TYR A 57 18.73 1.58 -3.21
C TYR A 57 18.11 1.48 -1.83
N ILE A 58 17.79 0.26 -1.42
CA ILE A 58 17.39 -0.05 -0.04
C ILE A 58 18.47 -0.94 0.53
N ASN A 59 19.17 -0.48 1.58
CA ASN A 59 20.31 -1.16 2.18
C ASN A 59 21.39 -1.58 1.14
N GLY A 60 21.62 -0.75 0.13
CA GLY A 60 22.61 -1.01 -0.92
C GLY A 60 22.19 -2.06 -1.96
N GLN A 61 20.97 -2.61 -1.88
CA GLN A 61 20.40 -3.47 -2.92
C GLN A 61 19.62 -2.63 -3.93
N PRO A 62 19.86 -2.80 -5.25
CA PRO A 62 19.10 -2.10 -6.27
C PRO A 62 17.67 -2.66 -6.33
N LEU A 63 16.69 -1.77 -6.30
CA LEU A 63 15.28 -2.10 -6.47
C LEU A 63 14.81 -1.74 -7.87
N VAL A 64 14.36 -2.74 -8.62
CA VAL A 64 13.70 -2.55 -9.90
C VAL A 64 12.26 -2.13 -9.64
N LEU A 65 11.87 -0.96 -10.14
CA LEU A 65 10.55 -0.40 -9.96
C LEU A 65 9.70 -0.63 -11.20
N GLN A 66 8.54 -1.24 -11.00
CA GLN A 66 7.51 -1.47 -12.01
C GLN A 66 6.36 -0.50 -11.80
N LYS A 67 5.84 0.11 -12.86
CA LYS A 67 4.68 1.02 -12.74
C LYS A 67 3.45 0.24 -12.25
N VAL A 68 2.74 0.83 -11.29
CA VAL A 68 1.42 0.39 -10.83
C VAL A 68 0.36 1.26 -11.50
N ASP A 69 0.47 2.57 -11.31
CA ASP A 69 -0.53 3.53 -11.81
C ASP A 69 0.07 4.93 -11.96
N GLU A 70 -0.52 5.75 -12.82
CA GLU A 70 -0.17 7.16 -13.04
C GLU A 70 -1.41 7.88 -13.60
N PRO A 71 -1.92 8.93 -12.92
CA PRO A 71 -3.07 9.68 -13.41
C PRO A 71 -2.77 10.29 -14.78
N ILE A 72 -3.81 10.45 -15.60
CA ILE A 72 -3.73 11.08 -16.94
C ILE A 72 -3.04 12.45 -16.89
N SER A 73 -3.25 13.19 -15.80
CA SER A 73 -2.61 14.50 -15.59
C SER A 73 -1.10 14.47 -15.30
N GLY A 74 -0.52 13.29 -15.04
CA GLY A 74 0.88 13.14 -14.65
C GLY A 74 1.24 13.72 -13.28
N GLU A 75 0.26 13.90 -12.39
CA GLU A 75 0.48 14.54 -11.09
C GLU A 75 1.37 13.71 -10.14
N TRP A 76 1.17 12.39 -10.17
CA TRP A 76 1.96 11.43 -9.44
C TRP A 76 2.11 10.14 -10.25
N CYS A 77 3.07 9.30 -9.88
CA CYS A 77 3.22 7.95 -10.38
C CYS A 77 3.46 7.03 -9.19
N GLN A 78 2.80 5.89 -9.16
CA GLN A 78 3.09 4.83 -8.20
C GLN A 78 3.84 3.69 -8.89
N THR A 79 4.88 3.20 -8.23
CA THR A 79 5.61 2.02 -8.64
C THR A 79 5.60 0.95 -7.54
N GLU A 80 5.83 -0.31 -7.92
CA GLU A 80 6.12 -1.42 -7.03
C GLU A 80 7.56 -1.88 -7.23
N GLY A 81 8.27 -2.08 -6.12
CA GLY A 81 9.49 -2.86 -6.09
C GLY A 81 9.33 -4.09 -5.20
N VAL A 82 9.88 -5.21 -5.63
CA VAL A 82 9.85 -6.47 -4.88
C VAL A 82 11.29 -6.93 -4.62
N ILE A 83 11.63 -7.17 -3.35
CA ILE A 83 12.96 -7.64 -2.94
C ILE A 83 12.81 -8.94 -2.15
N SER A 84 13.46 -9.99 -2.62
CA SER A 84 13.74 -11.17 -1.80
C SER A 84 14.93 -10.88 -0.90
N GLN A 85 14.69 -10.79 0.39
CA GLN A 85 15.71 -10.51 1.39
C GLN A 85 16.15 -11.79 2.10
N TYR A 86 17.45 -12.00 2.16
CA TYR A 86 18.08 -13.02 2.99
C TYR A 86 18.45 -12.43 4.36
N PHE A 87 18.14 -13.17 5.42
CA PHE A 87 18.50 -12.83 6.80
C PHE A 87 19.40 -13.91 7.37
N SER A 88 20.60 -13.52 7.82
CA SER A 88 21.60 -14.42 8.38
C SER A 88 21.22 -14.99 9.74
N SER A 89 20.27 -14.36 10.43
CA SER A 89 19.64 -14.80 11.66
C SER A 89 18.14 -14.59 11.60
N ASN A 90 17.40 -15.29 12.46
CA ASN A 90 15.98 -15.06 12.66
C ASN A 90 15.70 -14.04 13.77
N SER A 91 16.62 -13.12 14.06
CA SER A 91 16.36 -12.01 14.98
C SER A 91 15.50 -10.94 14.32
N MET A 92 14.80 -10.14 15.12
CA MET A 92 14.11 -8.95 14.65
C MET A 92 15.04 -8.08 13.78
N PHE A 93 14.53 -7.58 12.66
CA PHE A 93 15.32 -6.85 11.67
C PHE A 93 14.67 -5.52 11.30
N SER A 94 15.51 -4.50 11.21
CA SER A 94 15.12 -3.12 10.95
C SER A 94 15.38 -2.77 9.49
N ILE A 95 14.43 -2.13 8.83
CA ILE A 95 14.51 -1.73 7.42
C ILE A 95 14.34 -0.21 7.35
N PRO A 96 15.44 0.56 7.45
CA PRO A 96 15.39 2.00 7.28
C PRO A 96 15.33 2.36 5.80
N ALA A 97 14.63 3.44 5.48
CA ALA A 97 14.82 4.13 4.22
C ALA A 97 14.61 5.63 4.41
N SER A 98 15.36 6.42 3.64
CA SER A 98 15.24 7.87 3.62
C SER A 98 15.69 8.36 2.26
N GLY A 99 15.26 9.54 1.85
CA GLY A 99 15.69 10.05 0.57
C GLY A 99 15.22 11.46 0.29
N ILE A 100 14.58 11.60 -0.86
CA ILE A 100 14.22 12.87 -1.48
C ILE A 100 13.11 13.60 -0.73
N ASP A 101 12.90 14.85 -1.13
CA ASP A 101 11.90 15.71 -0.54
C ASP A 101 10.49 15.33 -0.98
N TRP A 102 9.53 15.52 -0.08
CA TRP A 102 8.11 15.52 -0.38
C TRP A 102 7.77 16.60 -1.41
N ILE A 103 6.58 16.48 -1.99
CA ILE A 103 6.04 17.49 -2.90
C ILE A 103 6.05 18.90 -2.31
N PHE A 104 6.18 19.89 -3.18
CA PHE A 104 6.19 21.28 -2.76
C PHE A 104 4.88 21.68 -2.05
N GLY A 105 5.00 22.50 -1.01
CA GLY A 105 3.87 23.11 -0.32
C GLY A 105 3.21 22.25 0.76
N ILE A 106 3.87 21.19 1.24
CA ILE A 106 3.39 20.39 2.39
C ILE A 106 3.14 21.30 3.60
N LYS A 107 1.89 21.32 4.06
CA LYS A 107 1.40 22.24 5.10
C LYS A 107 1.87 21.90 6.52
N ASN A 108 2.09 20.61 6.81
CA ASN A 108 2.54 20.14 8.13
C ASN A 108 4.08 20.13 8.30
N GLY A 109 4.82 20.82 7.41
CA GLY A 109 6.25 21.09 7.57
C GLY A 109 7.18 19.89 7.38
N ILE A 110 6.70 18.81 6.76
CA ILE A 110 7.52 17.64 6.42
C ILE A 110 8.33 17.97 5.17
N VAL A 111 9.64 17.73 5.21
CA VAL A 111 10.56 18.07 4.11
C VAL A 111 10.99 16.83 3.37
N SER A 112 11.76 15.94 4.00
CA SER A 112 12.23 14.70 3.39
C SER A 112 11.51 13.49 3.95
N PHE A 113 11.37 12.44 3.13
CA PHE A 113 10.83 11.20 3.65
C PHE A 113 11.89 10.41 4.40
N LYS A 114 11.43 9.78 5.48
CA LYS A 114 12.19 8.85 6.30
C LYS A 114 11.20 7.82 6.83
N ILE A 115 11.62 6.56 6.88
CA ILE A 115 10.85 5.43 7.41
C ILE A 115 11.76 4.47 8.16
N GLN A 116 11.13 3.69 9.04
CA GLN A 116 11.76 2.64 9.81
C GLN A 116 10.77 1.48 9.94
N ALA A 117 10.87 0.46 9.08
CA ALA A 117 10.07 -0.76 9.24
C ALA A 117 10.80 -1.75 10.17
N LEU A 118 10.03 -2.60 10.83
CA LEU A 118 10.53 -3.60 11.77
C LEU A 118 9.85 -4.92 11.50
N VAL A 119 10.61 -5.93 11.08
CA VAL A 119 10.12 -7.29 10.83
C VAL A 119 10.55 -8.23 11.96
N GLU A 120 9.64 -9.10 12.38
CA GLU A 120 9.92 -10.14 13.37
C GLU A 120 10.14 -11.48 12.68
N LEU A 121 11.37 -11.98 12.77
CA LEU A 121 11.80 -13.20 12.09
C LEU A 121 11.79 -14.42 13.01
N ARG A 122 11.66 -14.21 14.34
CA ARG A 122 11.61 -15.30 15.32
C ARG A 122 10.34 -16.13 15.14
N ILE A 123 10.44 -17.41 15.48
CA ILE A 123 9.32 -18.34 15.36
C ILE A 123 8.33 -18.07 16.49
N ARG A 124 7.07 -17.83 16.13
CA ARG A 124 5.98 -17.65 17.09
C ARG A 124 5.46 -19.01 17.56
N SER A 125 5.14 -19.10 18.85
CA SER A 125 4.63 -20.34 19.46
C SER A 125 3.22 -20.74 19.02
N ASP A 126 2.41 -19.79 18.54
CA ASP A 126 1.01 -19.99 18.17
C ASP A 126 0.82 -20.51 16.73
N ILE A 127 1.63 -20.03 15.79
CA ILE A 127 1.55 -20.41 14.36
C ILE A 127 2.73 -21.25 13.88
N GLY A 128 3.77 -21.44 14.70
CA GLY A 128 4.92 -22.28 14.39
C GLY A 128 5.82 -21.76 13.25
N LYS A 129 5.63 -20.51 12.82
CA LYS A 129 6.42 -19.83 11.78
C LYS A 129 6.77 -18.41 12.20
N ALA A 130 7.62 -17.74 11.41
CA ALA A 130 7.92 -16.33 11.56
C ALA A 130 6.67 -15.47 11.27
N ASN A 131 6.69 -14.24 11.76
CA ASN A 131 5.58 -13.31 11.63
C ASN A 131 5.42 -12.80 10.19
N THR A 132 4.20 -12.86 9.68
CA THR A 132 3.78 -12.10 8.50
C THR A 132 3.33 -10.74 8.98
N SER A 133 4.02 -9.68 8.57
CA SER A 133 3.69 -8.33 9.02
C SER A 133 2.31 -7.87 8.52
N PRO A 134 1.70 -6.85 9.16
CA PRO A 134 0.41 -6.34 8.72
C PRO A 134 0.54 -5.75 7.32
N GLN A 135 -0.52 -5.96 6.53
CA GLN A 135 -0.57 -5.68 5.10
C GLN A 135 -1.50 -4.50 4.83
N THR A 136 -1.07 -3.61 3.93
CA THR A 136 -1.91 -2.51 3.45
C THR A 136 -1.45 -2.03 2.08
N THR A 137 -2.24 -1.16 1.47
CA THR A 137 -1.82 -0.35 0.33
C THR A 137 -2.66 0.91 0.25
N ILE A 138 -2.17 1.91 -0.46
CA ILE A 138 -2.89 3.17 -0.70
C ILE A 138 -2.30 3.86 -1.93
N ILE A 139 -3.14 4.61 -2.66
CA ILE A 139 -2.65 5.45 -3.75
C ILE A 139 -1.81 6.62 -3.21
N PRO A 140 -0.86 7.19 -3.99
CA PRO A 140 0.06 8.20 -3.50
C PRO A 140 -0.60 9.50 -2.99
N ALA A 141 -1.77 9.87 -3.55
CA ALA A 141 -2.50 11.06 -3.13
C ALA A 141 -4.00 10.84 -3.10
N ILE A 142 -4.64 11.13 -1.95
CA ILE A 142 -6.09 11.17 -1.79
C ILE A 142 -6.54 12.63 -1.73
N ARG A 143 -7.65 12.96 -2.40
CA ARG A 143 -8.21 14.31 -2.45
C ARG A 143 -9.49 14.42 -1.63
N VAL A 144 -9.63 15.53 -0.90
CA VAL A 144 -10.84 15.86 -0.13
C VAL A 144 -11.14 17.35 -0.27
N PRO A 145 -12.35 17.76 -0.69
CA PRO A 145 -12.73 19.17 -0.69
C PRO A 145 -12.78 19.76 0.72
N SER A 146 -12.34 21.00 0.89
CA SER A 146 -12.22 21.68 2.19
C SER A 146 -13.53 21.76 2.97
N ASN A 147 -14.68 21.75 2.30
CA ASN A 147 -16.00 21.80 2.93
C ASN A 147 -16.66 20.43 3.17
N CYS A 148 -16.02 19.31 2.79
CA CYS A 148 -16.63 17.99 2.87
C CYS A 148 -16.01 17.12 3.97
N PRO A 149 -16.77 16.77 5.02
CA PRO A 149 -16.28 15.81 6.02
C PRO A 149 -16.01 14.47 5.34
N ARG A 150 -14.89 13.83 5.71
CA ARG A 150 -14.50 12.55 5.10
C ARG A 150 -13.77 11.66 6.09
N ASN A 151 -14.22 10.42 6.19
CA ASN A 151 -13.49 9.38 6.91
C ASN A 151 -12.73 8.52 5.89
N LEU A 152 -11.41 8.55 5.97
CA LEU A 152 -10.54 7.67 5.21
C LEU A 152 -10.25 6.43 6.06
N SER A 153 -11.05 5.37 5.87
CA SER A 153 -10.81 4.08 6.51
C SER A 153 -9.73 3.34 5.73
N LEU A 154 -8.51 3.27 6.28
CA LEU A 154 -7.40 2.57 5.64
C LEU A 154 -7.64 1.04 5.71
N LEU A 155 -7.43 0.36 4.58
CA LEU A 155 -7.44 -1.10 4.58
C LEU A 155 -6.17 -1.60 5.27
N MET A 156 -6.33 -2.35 6.35
CA MET A 156 -5.22 -3.04 6.97
C MET A 156 -5.72 -4.38 7.51
N PHE A 157 -4.88 -5.39 7.40
CA PHE A 157 -5.17 -6.73 7.87
C PHE A 157 -3.86 -7.45 8.15
N ASP A 158 -3.94 -8.49 8.96
CA ASP A 158 -2.80 -9.34 9.25
C ASP A 158 -3.06 -10.76 8.72
N PRO A 159 -2.21 -11.31 7.84
CA PRO A 159 -2.39 -12.65 7.29
C PRO A 159 -2.32 -13.78 8.33
N ASP A 160 -1.66 -13.56 9.47
CA ASP A 160 -1.61 -14.53 10.58
C ASP A 160 -2.80 -14.36 11.54
N GLY A 161 -3.66 -13.38 11.27
CA GLY A 161 -4.91 -13.14 11.99
C GLY A 161 -4.75 -12.23 13.19
N ASP A 162 -3.62 -11.54 13.35
CA ASP A 162 -3.38 -10.63 14.48
C ASP A 162 -4.28 -9.39 14.44
N ILE A 163 -4.34 -8.69 15.58
CA ILE A 163 -5.04 -7.41 15.66
C ILE A 163 -4.11 -6.34 15.12
N VAL A 164 -4.52 -5.64 14.06
CA VAL A 164 -3.76 -4.51 13.53
C VAL A 164 -4.25 -3.22 14.17
N LYS A 165 -3.33 -2.35 14.58
CA LYS A 165 -3.58 -0.97 15.00
C LYS A 165 -2.62 -0.04 14.25
N CYS A 166 -2.80 1.26 14.40
CA CYS A 166 -1.88 2.23 13.86
C CYS A 166 -1.71 3.44 14.77
N ARG A 167 -0.64 4.18 14.49
CA ARG A 167 -0.30 5.43 15.16
C ARG A 167 0.45 6.33 14.21
N ASN A 168 0.54 7.61 14.56
CA ASN A 168 1.49 8.50 13.90
C ASN A 168 2.93 8.00 14.13
N GLY A 169 3.80 8.26 13.15
CA GLY A 169 5.22 7.95 13.29
C GLY A 169 5.88 8.73 14.43
N ASP A 170 6.95 8.16 14.96
CA ASP A 170 7.73 8.72 16.06
C ASP A 170 9.14 9.08 15.60
N ALA A 171 9.51 10.35 15.76
CA ALA A 171 10.81 10.88 15.36
C ALA A 171 11.95 10.27 16.19
N SER A 172 11.69 9.93 17.46
CA SER A 172 12.67 9.29 18.34
C SER A 172 13.01 7.87 17.90
N LEU A 173 12.10 7.23 17.17
CA LEU A 173 12.26 5.90 16.57
C LEU A 173 12.73 5.97 15.11
N SER A 174 13.06 7.16 14.59
CA SER A 174 13.48 7.36 13.20
C SER A 174 12.42 6.96 12.16
N GLU A 175 11.14 6.92 12.52
CA GLU A 175 10.04 6.55 11.62
C GLU A 175 9.63 7.68 10.66
N CYS A 176 10.04 8.91 10.95
CA CYS A 176 9.88 10.12 10.15
C CYS A 176 10.80 11.24 10.70
N SER A 177 10.92 12.37 9.99
CA SER A 177 11.72 13.53 10.43
C SER A 177 11.36 14.83 9.66
N PRO A 178 10.59 15.77 10.25
CA PRO A 178 9.83 15.64 11.50
C PRO A 178 8.64 14.67 11.34
N CYS A 179 7.88 14.46 12.41
CA CYS A 179 6.71 13.56 12.45
C CYS A 179 5.41 14.29 12.75
N THR A 180 5.28 15.54 12.30
CA THR A 180 4.13 16.39 12.60
C THR A 180 2.87 15.86 11.90
N PRO A 181 1.83 15.39 12.61
CA PRO A 181 0.62 14.92 11.96
C PRO A 181 -0.12 16.07 11.26
N PRO A 182 -0.88 15.80 10.18
CA PRO A 182 -1.74 16.81 9.56
C PRO A 182 -2.77 17.36 10.55
N SER A 183 -2.79 18.67 10.77
CA SER A 183 -3.72 19.34 11.70
C SER A 183 -5.20 19.20 11.30
N VAL A 184 -5.45 18.92 10.03
CA VAL A 184 -6.79 18.76 9.45
C VAL A 184 -7.35 17.34 9.58
N LEU A 185 -6.55 16.41 10.12
CA LEU A 185 -6.92 15.00 10.30
C LEU A 185 -6.86 14.60 11.77
N SER A 186 -7.78 13.73 12.16
CA SER A 186 -7.73 13.02 13.45
C SER A 186 -7.63 11.51 13.20
N LEU A 187 -6.67 10.85 13.84
CA LEU A 187 -6.46 9.42 13.71
C LEU A 187 -7.22 8.67 14.81
N SER A 188 -7.99 7.66 14.42
CA SER A 188 -8.50 6.62 15.33
C SER A 188 -7.54 5.42 15.32
N PRO A 189 -6.74 5.18 16.38
CA PRO A 189 -5.69 4.16 16.37
C PRO A 189 -6.17 2.71 16.20
N SER A 190 -7.36 2.39 16.70
CA SER A 190 -7.91 1.02 16.68
C SER A 190 -8.52 0.63 15.34
N SER A 191 -9.05 1.58 14.58
CA SER A 191 -9.71 1.35 13.29
C SER A 191 -8.90 1.87 12.11
N CYS A 192 -7.82 2.61 12.37
CA CYS A 192 -6.97 3.27 11.39
C CYS A 192 -7.75 4.10 10.39
N THR A 193 -8.68 4.86 10.96
CA THR A 193 -9.50 5.81 10.23
C THR A 193 -8.95 7.20 10.48
N LEU A 194 -8.63 7.90 9.40
CA LEU A 194 -8.30 9.32 9.41
C LEU A 194 -9.58 10.09 9.14
N SER A 195 -10.05 10.85 10.13
CA SER A 195 -11.26 11.65 10.01
C SER A 195 -10.87 13.09 9.68
N PHE A 196 -11.29 13.54 8.50
CA PHE A 196 -11.18 14.90 8.02
C PHE A 196 -12.47 15.67 8.36
N SER A 197 -12.30 16.84 8.98
CA SER A 197 -13.40 17.78 9.24
C SER A 197 -13.28 18.99 8.31
N PRO A 198 -14.39 19.64 7.95
CA PRO A 198 -14.35 20.83 7.11
C PRO A 198 -13.42 21.92 7.65
N THR A 199 -12.66 22.55 6.77
CA THR A 199 -11.64 23.55 7.07
C THR A 199 -11.86 24.83 6.26
N ASN A 200 -11.04 25.85 6.54
CA ASN A 200 -11.04 27.09 5.76
C ASN A 200 -10.13 26.97 4.54
N SER A 201 -10.27 27.90 3.60
CA SER A 201 -9.43 27.93 2.39
C SER A 201 -7.94 28.13 2.68
N SER A 202 -7.58 28.70 3.84
CA SER A 202 -6.18 28.78 4.30
C SER A 202 -5.53 27.41 4.52
N ASP A 203 -6.35 26.39 4.79
CA ASP A 203 -5.93 25.01 5.03
C ASP A 203 -5.94 24.16 3.74
N GLU A 204 -6.29 24.75 2.59
CA GLU A 204 -6.18 24.07 1.30
C GLU A 204 -4.71 23.85 0.92
N GLY A 205 -4.41 22.66 0.39
CA GLY A 205 -3.06 22.24 0.04
C GLY A 205 -2.74 20.80 0.43
N PRO A 206 -1.52 20.34 0.14
CA PRO A 206 -1.10 18.99 0.46
C PRO A 206 -0.62 18.86 1.92
N TYR A 207 -0.91 17.72 2.52
CA TYR A 207 -0.43 17.29 3.83
C TYR A 207 0.20 15.91 3.71
N ALA A 208 1.36 15.72 4.35
CA ALA A 208 2.01 14.42 4.43
C ALA A 208 1.43 13.64 5.60
N VAL A 209 0.84 12.47 5.32
CA VAL A 209 0.43 11.52 6.33
C VAL A 209 1.58 10.53 6.55
N GLN A 210 1.99 10.33 7.80
CA GLN A 210 3.09 9.43 8.17
C GLN A 210 2.64 8.52 9.33
N LEU A 211 2.19 7.32 9.00
CA LEU A 211 1.68 6.34 9.96
C LEU A 211 2.58 5.11 10.06
N MET A 212 2.49 4.45 11.22
CA MET A 212 2.94 3.07 11.41
C MET A 212 1.71 2.20 11.62
N ILE A 213 1.62 1.08 10.90
CA ILE A 213 0.71 -0.01 11.22
C ILE A 213 1.47 -1.09 11.99
N GLU A 214 0.84 -1.63 13.02
CA GLU A 214 1.45 -2.54 13.99
C GLU A 214 0.49 -3.71 14.24
N ASP A 215 1.02 -4.93 14.29
CA ASP A 215 0.29 -6.16 14.60
C ASP A 215 0.47 -6.55 16.08
N PHE A 216 -0.60 -7.06 16.69
CA PHE A 216 -0.65 -7.45 18.09
C PHE A 216 -1.26 -8.84 18.20
N PRO A 217 -0.60 -9.78 18.90
CA PRO A 217 -1.12 -11.14 18.99
C PRO A 217 -2.42 -11.15 19.79
N ARG A 218 -3.29 -12.12 19.50
CA ARG A 218 -4.58 -12.28 20.22
C ARG A 218 -4.43 -12.86 21.62
N GLN A 219 -3.26 -13.42 21.93
CA GLN A 219 -2.90 -14.00 23.21
C GLN A 219 -1.41 -13.79 23.43
N ASN A 220 -0.92 -14.03 24.65
CA ASN A 220 0.52 -14.00 24.88
C ASN A 220 1.20 -15.12 24.09
N ILE A 221 2.28 -14.78 23.39
CA ILE A 221 3.06 -15.72 22.58
C ILE A 221 4.53 -15.69 22.99
N THR A 222 5.22 -16.78 22.68
CA THR A 222 6.68 -16.87 22.82
C THR A 222 7.32 -16.77 21.45
N LEU A 223 8.24 -15.83 21.30
CA LEU A 223 9.12 -15.71 20.15
C LEU A 223 10.41 -16.47 20.41
N THR A 224 10.72 -17.44 19.54
CA THR A 224 11.89 -18.31 19.68
C THR A 224 12.94 -17.99 18.62
N GLN A 225 14.14 -17.63 19.06
CA GLN A 225 15.31 -17.46 18.21
C GLN A 225 15.98 -18.82 17.95
N THR A 226 16.65 -19.01 16.80
CA THR A 226 17.26 -20.30 16.41
C THR A 226 18.25 -20.84 17.46
N ASN A 227 18.91 -19.96 18.20
CA ASN A 227 19.89 -20.35 19.21
C ASN A 227 19.27 -20.70 20.58
N GLY A 228 17.93 -20.71 20.69
CA GLY A 228 17.20 -21.01 21.93
C GLY A 228 16.65 -19.82 22.73
N PRO A 229 17.15 -18.56 22.64
CA PRO A 229 16.55 -17.44 23.36
C PRO A 229 15.05 -17.29 23.07
N GLN A 230 14.29 -17.09 24.14
CA GLN A 230 12.85 -16.90 24.09
C GLN A 230 12.47 -15.53 24.67
N THR A 231 11.49 -14.89 24.04
CA THR A 231 10.91 -13.64 24.52
C THR A 231 9.40 -13.77 24.53
N ILE A 232 8.76 -13.38 25.63
CA ILE A 232 7.30 -13.32 25.72
C ILE A 232 6.84 -11.99 25.14
N ILE A 233 5.89 -12.04 24.21
CA ILE A 233 5.17 -10.88 23.66
C ILE A 233 3.73 -10.98 24.15
N THR A 234 3.20 -9.87 24.67
CA THR A 234 1.81 -9.80 25.15
C THR A 234 0.88 -9.21 24.10
N THR A 235 -0.43 -9.23 24.36
CA THR A 235 -1.45 -8.62 23.48
C THR A 235 -1.33 -7.09 23.34
N ASN A 236 -0.43 -6.46 24.12
CA ASN A 236 -0.18 -5.02 24.08
C ASN A 236 1.17 -4.67 23.43
N ASP A 237 1.97 -5.67 23.09
CA ASP A 237 3.27 -5.51 22.47
C ASP A 237 3.13 -5.75 20.96
N ALA A 238 3.60 -4.79 20.15
CA ALA A 238 3.60 -4.95 18.71
C ALA A 238 4.65 -5.99 18.30
N ILE A 239 4.29 -6.93 17.41
CA ILE A 239 5.23 -7.95 16.90
C ILE A 239 6.15 -7.31 15.85
N SER A 240 5.56 -6.58 14.92
CA SER A 240 6.18 -5.95 13.77
C SER A 240 5.52 -4.59 13.47
N LYS A 241 6.20 -3.77 12.67
CA LYS A 241 5.76 -2.40 12.36
C LYS A 241 6.06 -2.06 10.91
N MET A 242 5.05 -1.60 10.18
CA MET A 242 5.18 -1.22 8.77
C MET A 242 4.79 0.24 8.54
N PRO A 243 5.61 1.03 7.80
CA PRO A 243 5.30 2.41 7.49
C PRO A 243 4.25 2.53 6.38
N VAL A 244 3.38 3.51 6.54
CA VAL A 244 2.38 3.94 5.55
C VAL A 244 2.45 5.46 5.45
N GLN A 245 3.01 5.96 4.36
CA GLN A 245 3.12 7.38 4.08
C GLN A 245 2.47 7.72 2.74
N PHE A 246 1.66 8.77 2.70
CA PHE A 246 0.97 9.24 1.48
C PHE A 246 0.55 10.70 1.64
N VAL A 247 0.09 11.32 0.56
CA VAL A 247 -0.46 12.69 0.58
C VAL A 247 -1.97 12.68 0.76
N VAL A 248 -2.47 13.53 1.65
CA VAL A 248 -3.85 14.01 1.60
C VAL A 248 -3.84 15.44 1.08
N ARG A 249 -4.54 15.69 -0.03
CA ARG A 249 -4.70 17.02 -0.60
C ARG A 249 -6.07 17.56 -0.27
N VAL A 250 -6.08 18.67 0.46
CA VAL A 250 -7.28 19.46 0.72
C VAL A 250 -7.50 20.37 -0.47
N ASP A 251 -8.52 20.08 -1.26
CA ASP A 251 -8.89 20.84 -2.45
C ASP A 251 -9.90 21.96 -2.11
N PRO A 252 -10.09 22.95 -3.00
CA PRO A 252 -11.12 23.96 -2.83
C PRO A 252 -12.51 23.39 -2.59
N ALA A 253 -13.35 24.18 -1.92
CA ALA A 253 -14.72 23.80 -1.62
C ALA A 253 -15.50 23.42 -2.89
N VAL A 254 -16.32 22.39 -2.78
CA VAL A 254 -17.21 21.90 -3.86
C VAL A 254 -18.64 22.42 -3.62
N PRO A 255 -19.45 22.65 -4.68
CA PRO A 255 -20.81 23.15 -4.49
C PRO A 255 -21.72 22.24 -3.64
N SER A 256 -21.47 20.92 -3.64
CA SER A 256 -22.15 19.97 -2.76
C SER A 256 -21.26 18.76 -2.45
N CYS A 257 -21.27 18.34 -1.19
CA CYS A 257 -20.59 17.15 -0.70
C CYS A 257 -21.41 15.86 -0.85
N THR A 258 -22.64 15.95 -1.37
CA THR A 258 -23.46 14.77 -1.64
C THR A 258 -22.78 13.92 -2.72
N GLU A 259 -22.44 12.68 -2.37
CA GLU A 259 -21.86 11.72 -3.31
C GLU A 259 -22.79 11.51 -4.51
N GLY A 260 -22.21 11.38 -5.70
CA GLY A 260 -22.94 11.23 -6.94
C GLY A 260 -23.39 12.56 -7.57
N LEU A 261 -23.20 13.70 -6.91
CA LEU A 261 -23.39 15.01 -7.55
C LEU A 261 -22.10 15.51 -8.21
N PHE A 262 -21.02 15.67 -7.43
CA PHE A 262 -19.70 16.09 -7.94
C PHE A 262 -18.62 15.06 -7.61
N LEU A 263 -18.61 14.55 -6.38
CA LEU A 263 -17.76 13.44 -5.95
C LEU A 263 -18.35 12.14 -6.49
N PRO A 264 -17.59 11.29 -7.21
CA PRO A 264 -18.13 10.03 -7.72
C PRO A 264 -18.62 9.12 -6.59
N MET A 265 -19.80 8.53 -6.79
CA MET A 265 -20.37 7.53 -5.90
C MET A 265 -20.24 6.15 -6.54
N PHE A 266 -19.75 5.16 -5.80
CA PHE A 266 -19.70 3.80 -6.28
C PHE A 266 -21.10 3.18 -6.38
N LEU A 267 -21.28 2.33 -7.38
CA LEU A 267 -22.48 1.54 -7.62
C LEU A 267 -22.12 0.04 -7.65
N PRO A 268 -23.08 -0.86 -7.38
CA PRO A 268 -22.93 -2.26 -7.73
C PRO A 268 -22.56 -2.43 -9.23
N PRO A 269 -21.70 -3.39 -9.59
CA PRO A 269 -21.17 -4.47 -8.77
C PRO A 269 -19.85 -4.15 -8.03
N THR A 270 -19.48 -2.86 -7.85
CA THR A 270 -18.25 -2.50 -7.13
C THR A 270 -18.20 -3.17 -5.75
N PRO A 271 -17.14 -3.92 -5.42
CA PRO A 271 -17.05 -4.57 -4.11
C PRO A 271 -17.09 -3.56 -2.97
N ALA A 272 -17.63 -3.99 -1.83
CA ALA A 272 -17.59 -3.22 -0.60
C ALA A 272 -16.16 -3.12 -0.04
N HIS A 273 -15.90 -2.12 0.79
CA HIS A 273 -14.58 -1.93 1.39
C HIS A 273 -14.27 -3.13 2.31
N ARG A 274 -13.02 -3.64 2.27
CA ARG A 274 -12.55 -4.86 2.95
C ARG A 274 -13.15 -6.18 2.43
N THR A 275 -13.74 -6.19 1.22
CA THR A 275 -14.20 -7.45 0.61
C THR A 275 -13.01 -8.41 0.43
N GLN A 276 -13.19 -9.65 0.84
CA GLN A 276 -12.25 -10.75 0.61
C GLN A 276 -12.54 -11.39 -0.74
N LEU A 277 -11.53 -11.48 -1.58
CA LEU A 277 -11.56 -12.11 -2.89
C LEU A 277 -10.56 -13.26 -2.90
N TYR A 278 -10.93 -14.35 -3.56
CA TYR A 278 -10.11 -15.54 -3.66
C TYR A 278 -9.84 -15.86 -5.12
N THR A 279 -8.60 -16.21 -5.43
CA THR A 279 -8.20 -16.71 -6.74
C THR A 279 -7.11 -17.76 -6.58
N TYR A 280 -6.82 -18.48 -7.65
CA TYR A 280 -5.73 -19.45 -7.71
C TYR A 280 -4.59 -18.92 -8.58
N VAL A 281 -3.41 -19.49 -8.40
CA VAL A 281 -2.29 -19.24 -9.32
C VAL A 281 -2.72 -19.53 -10.76
N ASN A 282 -2.33 -18.64 -11.68
CA ASN A 282 -2.68 -18.66 -13.11
C ASN A 282 -4.18 -18.51 -13.43
N GLN A 283 -5.03 -18.22 -12.45
CA GLN A 283 -6.43 -17.90 -12.68
C GLN A 283 -6.66 -16.39 -12.59
N THR A 284 -7.26 -15.82 -13.64
CA THR A 284 -7.56 -14.39 -13.68
C THR A 284 -8.71 -14.04 -12.73
N LEU A 285 -8.43 -13.15 -11.79
CA LEU A 285 -9.41 -12.43 -10.98
C LEU A 285 -9.81 -11.15 -11.72
N ALA A 286 -11.11 -10.86 -11.80
CA ALA A 286 -11.64 -9.61 -12.34
C ALA A 286 -12.46 -8.87 -11.27
N ILE A 287 -12.16 -7.60 -11.09
CA ILE A 287 -12.85 -6.71 -10.14
C ILE A 287 -13.56 -5.63 -10.94
N SER A 288 -14.88 -5.75 -11.06
CA SER A 288 -15.73 -4.77 -11.75
C SER A 288 -16.00 -3.58 -10.84
N ILE A 289 -15.74 -2.38 -11.35
CA ILE A 289 -15.90 -1.12 -10.64
C ILE A 289 -16.81 -0.22 -11.47
N LYS A 290 -17.84 0.32 -10.83
CA LYS A 290 -18.81 1.22 -11.43
C LYS A 290 -19.03 2.42 -10.52
N ALA A 291 -19.01 3.61 -11.08
CA ALA A 291 -19.32 4.84 -10.36
C ALA A 291 -20.20 5.77 -11.20
N GLN A 292 -20.88 6.69 -10.52
CA GLN A 292 -21.67 7.74 -11.16
C GLN A 292 -21.43 9.10 -10.52
N THR A 293 -21.69 10.13 -11.30
CA THR A 293 -21.73 11.53 -10.88
C THR A 293 -22.64 12.30 -11.85
N LEU A 294 -23.26 13.39 -11.41
CA LEU A 294 -24.25 14.15 -12.19
C LEU A 294 -23.69 15.45 -12.79
N ASN A 295 -22.92 16.19 -12.01
CA ASN A 295 -22.44 17.54 -12.34
C ASN A 295 -20.93 17.62 -12.61
N SER A 296 -20.25 16.48 -12.62
CA SER A 296 -18.85 16.34 -13.02
C SER A 296 -18.72 15.18 -14.03
N THR A 297 -17.56 15.00 -14.63
CA THR A 297 -17.30 13.93 -15.60
C THR A 297 -16.28 12.95 -15.03
N ILE A 298 -16.62 11.65 -14.94
CA ILE A 298 -15.65 10.62 -14.54
C ILE A 298 -14.53 10.56 -15.58
N SER A 299 -13.29 10.73 -15.13
CA SER A 299 -12.11 10.76 -15.98
C SER A 299 -11.34 9.44 -15.96
N GLU A 300 -11.09 8.88 -14.78
CA GLU A 300 -10.18 7.74 -14.60
C GLU A 300 -10.42 6.99 -13.29
N LEU A 301 -9.93 5.76 -13.23
CA LEU A 301 -9.75 4.99 -12.01
C LEU A 301 -8.29 5.14 -11.56
N LEU A 302 -8.08 5.52 -10.30
CA LEU A 302 -6.74 5.58 -9.71
C LEU A 302 -6.62 4.44 -8.69
N PHE A 303 -5.54 3.68 -8.74
CA PHE A 303 -5.42 2.46 -7.93
C PHE A 303 -4.00 2.16 -7.44
N SER A 304 -3.95 1.37 -6.38
CA SER A 304 -2.75 0.78 -5.81
C SER A 304 -3.01 -0.71 -5.62
N ALA A 305 -2.25 -1.52 -6.35
CA ALA A 305 -2.41 -2.96 -6.46
C ALA A 305 -1.06 -3.59 -6.87
N PRO A 306 -0.84 -4.91 -6.78
CA PRO A 306 0.33 -5.55 -7.38
C PRO A 306 0.58 -5.03 -8.81
N HIS A 307 1.84 -4.79 -9.22
CA HIS A 307 2.15 -4.16 -10.52
C HIS A 307 1.69 -4.99 -11.73
N THR A 308 1.36 -6.26 -11.53
CA THR A 308 0.80 -7.14 -12.56
C THR A 308 -0.72 -7.01 -12.70
N VAL A 309 -1.37 -6.18 -11.89
CA VAL A 309 -2.77 -5.81 -12.09
C VAL A 309 -2.87 -4.82 -13.25
N THR A 310 -3.77 -5.10 -14.18
CA THR A 310 -4.06 -4.21 -15.30
C THR A 310 -5.46 -3.64 -15.18
N GLU A 311 -5.62 -2.41 -15.65
CA GLU A 311 -6.89 -1.70 -15.70
C GLU A 311 -7.43 -1.70 -17.14
N SER A 312 -8.75 -1.73 -17.26
CA SER A 312 -9.43 -1.53 -18.54
C SER A 312 -10.75 -0.78 -18.33
N GLN A 313 -10.95 0.26 -19.11
CA GLN A 313 -12.22 0.99 -19.13
C GLN A 313 -13.21 0.26 -20.04
N THR A 314 -14.32 -0.17 -19.46
CA THR A 314 -15.36 -0.97 -20.14
C THR A 314 -16.59 -0.14 -20.54
N GLY A 315 -16.67 1.10 -20.04
CA GLY A 315 -17.69 2.08 -20.41
C GLY A 315 -17.57 3.37 -19.60
N PRO A 316 -18.49 4.33 -19.79
CA PRO A 316 -18.54 5.54 -18.97
C PRO A 316 -18.69 5.18 -17.48
N GLY A 317 -17.72 5.61 -16.67
CA GLY A 317 -17.68 5.32 -15.23
C GLY A 317 -17.58 3.83 -14.87
N GLN A 318 -17.18 2.98 -15.82
CA GLN A 318 -17.05 1.53 -15.63
C GLN A 318 -15.62 1.08 -15.95
N PHE A 319 -15.00 0.45 -14.96
CA PHE A 319 -13.61 0.01 -14.99
C PHE A 319 -13.53 -1.45 -14.54
N THR A 320 -12.55 -2.19 -15.04
CA THR A 320 -12.26 -3.55 -14.57
C THR A 320 -10.78 -3.66 -14.29
N LEU A 321 -10.44 -4.00 -13.04
CA LEU A 321 -9.09 -4.42 -12.68
C LEU A 321 -8.98 -5.94 -12.87
N THR A 322 -7.98 -6.39 -13.62
CA THR A 322 -7.71 -7.80 -13.86
C THR A 322 -6.35 -8.20 -13.33
N TRP A 323 -6.30 -9.35 -12.66
CA TRP A 323 -5.06 -9.87 -12.08
C TRP A 323 -4.93 -11.36 -12.28
N THR A 324 -3.80 -11.80 -12.83
CA THR A 324 -3.45 -13.22 -12.95
C THR A 324 -2.20 -13.47 -12.10
N PRO A 325 -2.34 -13.95 -10.85
CA PRO A 325 -1.21 -14.15 -9.95
C PRO A 325 -0.34 -15.32 -10.42
N SER A 326 0.98 -15.18 -10.24
CA SER A 326 1.97 -16.22 -10.50
C SER A 326 2.23 -17.06 -9.25
N ASN A 327 3.02 -18.14 -9.39
CA ASN A 327 3.43 -18.98 -8.27
C ASN A 327 4.20 -18.21 -7.17
N SER A 328 4.84 -17.08 -7.49
CA SER A 328 5.66 -16.33 -6.53
C SER A 328 4.86 -15.64 -5.42
N VAL A 329 3.54 -15.49 -5.61
CA VAL A 329 2.61 -14.90 -4.65
C VAL A 329 1.63 -15.92 -4.10
N ALA A 330 1.85 -17.22 -4.36
CA ALA A 330 1.00 -18.28 -3.84
C ALA A 330 1.00 -18.28 -2.31
N GLY A 331 -0.18 -18.43 -1.70
CA GLY A 331 -0.38 -18.38 -0.26
C GLY A 331 -0.37 -16.97 0.34
N GLN A 332 -0.16 -15.92 -0.45
CA GLN A 332 -0.16 -14.53 0.01
C GLN A 332 -1.53 -13.88 -0.18
N SER A 333 -1.76 -12.80 0.57
CA SER A 333 -2.93 -11.94 0.44
C SER A 333 -2.50 -10.51 0.10
N HIS A 334 -3.02 -9.97 -0.99
CA HIS A 334 -2.62 -8.65 -1.49
C HIS A 334 -3.76 -7.64 -1.37
N PRO A 335 -3.54 -6.49 -0.70
CA PRO A 335 -4.47 -5.39 -0.72
C PRO A 335 -4.51 -4.73 -2.11
N ILE A 336 -5.72 -4.37 -2.55
CA ILE A 336 -5.97 -3.59 -3.76
C ILE A 336 -6.87 -2.43 -3.37
N CYS A 337 -6.40 -1.19 -3.49
CA CYS A 337 -7.15 0.01 -3.17
C CYS A 337 -7.35 0.89 -4.39
N PHE A 338 -8.51 1.54 -4.51
CA PHE A 338 -8.84 2.38 -5.65
C PHE A 338 -9.83 3.51 -5.29
N VAL A 339 -9.77 4.57 -6.10
CA VAL A 339 -10.73 5.68 -6.12
C VAL A 339 -11.11 5.98 -7.57
N VAL A 340 -12.32 6.46 -7.80
CA VAL A 340 -12.70 7.02 -9.10
C VAL A 340 -12.53 8.53 -9.03
N GLN A 341 -11.87 9.10 -10.05
CA GLN A 341 -11.73 10.53 -10.20
C GLN A 341 -12.76 11.07 -11.19
N ALA A 342 -13.38 12.20 -10.84
CA ALA A 342 -14.14 13.03 -11.76
C ALA A 342 -13.60 14.46 -11.82
N VAL A 343 -13.91 15.15 -12.90
CA VAL A 343 -13.43 16.50 -13.19
C VAL A 343 -14.57 17.45 -13.53
N LEU A 344 -14.40 18.72 -13.16
CA LEU A 344 -15.22 19.85 -13.63
C LEU A 344 -14.30 21.04 -13.88
N GLY A 345 -14.02 21.33 -15.15
CA GLY A 345 -12.97 22.27 -15.51
C GLY A 345 -11.61 21.79 -14.98
N ALA A 346 -10.94 22.61 -14.17
CA ALA A 346 -9.67 22.25 -13.53
C ALA A 346 -9.85 21.53 -12.17
N ALA A 347 -11.06 21.50 -11.62
CA ALA A 347 -11.33 20.84 -10.35
C ALA A 347 -11.35 19.32 -10.52
N LYS A 348 -10.77 18.61 -9.55
CA LYS A 348 -10.76 17.14 -9.47
C LYS A 348 -11.48 16.71 -8.19
N TYR A 349 -12.24 15.62 -8.27
CA TYR A 349 -12.97 15.05 -7.14
C TYR A 349 -12.70 13.55 -7.07
N HIS A 350 -12.45 13.03 -5.87
CA HIS A 350 -12.31 11.60 -5.63
C HIS A 350 -13.58 11.02 -5.00
N SER A 351 -13.87 9.76 -5.33
CA SER A 351 -14.82 8.93 -4.59
C SER A 351 -14.33 8.65 -3.16
N GLU A 352 -15.05 7.82 -2.40
CA GLU A 352 -14.47 7.21 -1.21
C GLU A 352 -13.31 6.29 -1.60
N LEU A 353 -12.41 6.02 -0.65
CA LEU A 353 -11.40 4.99 -0.83
C LEU A 353 -12.05 3.62 -0.68
N ARG A 354 -12.01 2.83 -1.75
CA ARG A 354 -12.45 1.44 -1.72
C ARG A 354 -11.25 0.53 -1.80
N CYS A 355 -11.24 -0.51 -0.97
CA CYS A 355 -10.16 -1.49 -0.99
C CYS A 355 -10.71 -2.90 -0.81
N VAL A 356 -10.05 -3.87 -1.42
CA VAL A 356 -10.33 -5.30 -1.32
C VAL A 356 -9.05 -6.06 -0.98
N ILE A 357 -9.18 -7.29 -0.50
CA ILE A 357 -8.07 -8.18 -0.21
C ILE A 357 -8.19 -9.37 -1.16
N ALA A 358 -7.14 -9.64 -1.93
CA ALA A 358 -7.09 -10.78 -2.85
C ALA A 358 -6.13 -11.84 -2.31
N THR A 359 -6.67 -12.98 -1.87
CA THR A 359 -5.90 -14.14 -1.38
C THR A 359 -5.65 -15.12 -2.52
N VAL A 360 -4.39 -15.50 -2.72
CA VAL A 360 -3.96 -16.43 -3.77
C VAL A 360 -3.78 -17.82 -3.19
N ALA A 361 -4.66 -18.75 -3.55
CA ALA A 361 -4.53 -20.14 -3.18
C ALA A 361 -3.56 -20.90 -4.11
N LEU A 362 -2.92 -21.94 -3.58
CA LEU A 362 -2.21 -22.92 -4.39
C LEU A 362 -3.22 -23.68 -5.26
N PRO A 363 -2.86 -24.02 -6.51
CA PRO A 363 -3.70 -24.86 -7.34
C PRO A 363 -3.93 -26.19 -6.63
N THR A 364 -5.18 -26.59 -6.46
CA THR A 364 -5.51 -27.92 -5.93
C THR A 364 -4.98 -28.95 -6.94
N THR A 365 -3.93 -29.67 -6.58
CA THR A 365 -3.68 -30.98 -7.20
C THR A 365 -4.87 -31.85 -6.83
N SER A 366 -5.76 -32.11 -7.79
CA SER A 366 -6.78 -33.15 -7.59
C SER A 366 -6.04 -34.43 -7.20
N PRO A 367 -6.38 -35.08 -6.08
CA PRO A 367 -5.98 -36.46 -5.89
C PRO A 367 -6.53 -37.23 -7.09
N ASN A 368 -5.68 -37.95 -7.81
CA ASN A 368 -6.15 -38.95 -8.76
C ASN A 368 -7.04 -39.90 -7.96
N THR A 369 -8.36 -39.83 -8.17
CA THR A 369 -9.27 -40.88 -7.77
C THR A 369 -8.78 -42.16 -8.46
N PRO A 370 -8.41 -43.21 -7.73
CA PRO A 370 -8.17 -44.51 -8.37
C PRO A 370 -9.48 -44.92 -9.02
N ALA A 371 -9.45 -45.24 -10.30
CA ALA A 371 -10.58 -45.90 -10.95
C ALA A 371 -10.86 -47.19 -10.17
N CYS A 372 -12.07 -47.30 -9.61
CA CYS A 372 -12.56 -48.60 -9.16
C CYS A 372 -12.73 -49.47 -10.41
N GLU A 373 -11.80 -50.39 -10.62
CA GLU A 373 -12.03 -51.56 -11.47
C GLU A 373 -13.20 -52.35 -10.87
N TYR A 374 -14.29 -52.43 -11.63
CA TYR A 374 -15.32 -53.44 -11.42
C TYR A 374 -14.74 -54.78 -11.89
N GLU A 375 -14.30 -55.62 -10.95
CA GLU A 375 -14.27 -57.06 -11.20
C GLU A 375 -15.72 -57.56 -11.27
N GLY A 376 -16.20 -57.77 -12.50
CA GLY A 376 -17.43 -58.50 -12.76
C GLY A 376 -17.21 -59.98 -12.49
N LEU A 377 -17.95 -60.52 -11.53
CA LEU A 377 -18.25 -61.94 -11.45
C LEU A 377 -19.26 -62.26 -12.56
N ASP A 378 -18.84 -63.09 -13.52
CA ASP A 378 -19.64 -64.13 -14.17
C ASP A 378 -18.73 -65.31 -14.55
#